data_AF-A0A0D0BYH3-F1
#
_entry.id   AF-A0A0D0BYH3-F1
#
_cell.length_a   1.000
_cell.length_b   1.000
_cell.length_c   1.000
_cell.angle_alpha   90.00
_cell.angle_beta   90.00
_cell.angle_gamma   90.00
#
_symmetry.space_group_name_H-M   'P 1'
#
loop_
_entity.id
_entity.type
_entity.pdbx_description
1 polymer ?
#
loop_
_entity_poly.entity_id
_entity_poly.type
_entity_poly.pdbx_seq_one_letter_code
_entity_poly.pdbx_strand_id
1 'polypeptide(L)'
;FRRVRPPSPTKMLSYIPDNSWQSLIVISIVNCYISSIQAAWHLLEFPMHLEYPSVYLLPVHLDNEQNVTFQEGDVAQQVLEAAQKDTQFMGWFKANADAACIAAGAHACLYQDFPKLFVW
;
A
#
# COMPACT_ATOMS: atom_id res chain seq x y z
N PHE A 1 -9.31 -11.14 36.01
CA PHE A 1 -9.25 -9.67 35.97
C PHE A 1 -10.32 -9.15 35.00
N ARG A 2 -11.38 -8.49 35.51
CA ARG A 2 -12.49 -7.99 34.66
C ARG A 2 -11.98 -6.85 33.77
N ARG A 3 -12.20 -6.96 32.46
CA ARG A 3 -11.95 -5.86 31.51
C ARG A 3 -13.02 -4.78 31.73
N VAL A 4 -12.58 -3.60 32.18
CA VAL A 4 -13.41 -2.40 32.15
C VAL A 4 -13.40 -1.87 30.72
N ARG A 5 -14.56 -1.75 30.10
CA ARG A 5 -14.69 -1.21 28.74
C ARG A 5 -14.45 0.30 28.80
N PRO A 6 -13.62 0.90 27.93
CA PRO A 6 -13.46 2.35 27.90
C PRO A 6 -14.80 3.04 27.52
N PRO A 7 -15.02 4.27 27.98
CA PRO A 7 -16.25 5.01 27.70
C PRO A 7 -16.41 5.27 26.20
N SER A 8 -17.67 5.35 25.75
CA SER A 8 -18.00 5.49 24.33
C SER A 8 -17.41 6.78 23.72
N PRO A 9 -17.03 6.76 22.42
CA PRO A 9 -16.35 7.88 21.75
C PRO A 9 -17.08 9.22 21.87
N THR A 10 -18.41 9.17 21.96
CA THR A 10 -19.29 10.33 22.05
C THR A 10 -19.07 11.16 23.31
N LYS A 11 -18.57 10.57 24.41
CA LYS A 11 -18.31 11.30 25.67
C LYS A 11 -16.94 11.99 25.72
N MET A 12 -16.02 11.67 24.81
CA MET A 12 -14.70 12.34 24.75
C MET A 12 -14.70 13.60 23.88
N LEU A 13 -15.63 13.69 22.92
CA LEU A 13 -15.73 14.82 21.99
C LEU A 13 -16.16 16.15 22.64
N SER A 14 -16.75 16.13 23.85
CA SER A 14 -17.23 17.36 24.51
C SER A 14 -16.14 18.14 25.26
N TYR A 15 -14.89 17.67 25.30
CA TYR A 15 -13.82 18.28 26.09
C TYR A 15 -12.74 18.98 25.26
N ILE A 16 -12.79 18.91 23.94
CA ILE A 16 -11.72 19.43 23.07
C ILE A 16 -12.25 20.69 22.37
N PRO A 17 -11.67 21.88 22.61
CA PRO A 17 -12.06 23.08 21.90
C PRO A 17 -11.63 22.98 20.43
N ASP A 18 -12.58 23.24 19.55
CA ASP A 18 -12.45 23.08 18.10
C ASP A 18 -11.39 24.00 17.47
N ASN A 19 -10.84 23.51 16.35
CA ASN A 19 -10.08 24.23 15.30
C ASN A 19 -8.55 24.30 15.38
N SER A 20 -7.88 23.25 15.84
CA SER A 20 -6.44 23.09 15.60
C SER A 20 -6.19 21.79 14.87
N TRP A 21 -5.39 21.81 13.81
CA TRP A 21 -4.90 20.64 13.03
C TRP A 21 -4.37 19.48 13.90
N GLN A 22 -4.10 19.75 15.17
CA GLN A 22 -3.84 18.77 16.23
C GLN A 22 -4.99 17.77 16.44
N SER A 23 -6.26 18.15 16.21
CA SER A 23 -7.40 17.24 16.38
C SER A 23 -7.41 16.10 15.35
N LEU A 24 -7.07 16.37 14.10
CA LEU A 24 -6.98 15.36 13.04
C LEU A 24 -5.81 14.40 13.26
N ILE A 25 -4.66 14.92 13.75
CA ILE A 25 -3.50 14.10 14.11
C ILE A 25 -3.86 13.18 15.29
N VAL A 26 -4.52 13.69 16.33
CA VAL A 26 -4.95 12.86 17.46
C VAL A 26 -5.96 11.80 17.03
N ILE A 27 -6.96 12.12 16.19
CA ILE A 27 -7.93 11.14 15.69
C ILE A 27 -7.26 10.02 14.87
N SER A 28 -6.28 10.36 14.03
CA SER A 28 -5.53 9.35 13.25
C SER A 28 -4.69 8.42 14.15
N ILE A 29 -4.17 8.92 15.26
CA ILE A 29 -3.33 8.14 16.20
C ILE A 29 -4.20 7.31 17.16
N VAL A 30 -5.41 7.77 17.49
CA VAL A 30 -6.29 7.13 18.49
C VAL A 30 -6.77 5.72 18.11
N ASN A 31 -6.61 5.29 16.85
CA ASN A 31 -6.92 3.91 16.45
C ASN A 31 -5.75 2.92 16.53
N CYS A 32 -4.54 3.35 16.91
CA CYS A 32 -3.42 2.46 17.24
C CYS A 32 -2.59 3.08 18.38
N TYR A 33 -2.63 2.50 19.58
CA TYR A 33 -1.75 2.89 20.69
C TYR A 33 -0.28 2.68 20.28
N ILE A 34 0.39 3.74 19.80
CA ILE A 34 1.85 3.76 19.62
C ILE A 34 2.53 4.24 20.91
N SER A 35 3.73 3.75 21.19
CA SER A 35 4.48 4.19 22.37
C SER A 35 4.84 5.69 22.28
N SER A 36 4.99 6.37 23.42
CA SER A 36 5.35 7.80 23.47
C SER A 36 6.67 8.10 22.74
N ILE A 37 7.62 7.16 22.79
CA ILE A 37 8.86 7.25 22.02
C ILE A 37 8.57 7.15 20.52
N GLN A 38 7.79 6.18 20.05
CA GLN A 38 7.45 6.05 18.63
C GLN A 38 6.71 7.28 18.08
N ALA A 39 5.82 7.88 18.88
CA ALA A 39 5.14 9.13 18.52
C ALA A 39 6.11 10.32 18.39
N ALA A 40 7.07 10.46 19.32
CA ALA A 40 8.09 11.50 19.25
C ALA A 40 9.00 11.34 18.01
N TRP A 41 9.30 10.10 17.61
CA TRP A 41 10.08 9.83 16.40
C TRP A 41 9.33 10.24 15.13
N HIS A 42 8.02 9.97 15.04
CA HIS A 42 7.19 10.47 13.94
C HIS A 42 7.08 12.00 13.96
N LEU A 43 6.91 12.62 15.14
CA LEU A 43 6.78 14.07 15.29
C LEU A 43 8.05 14.82 14.84
N LEU A 44 9.22 14.22 15.08
CA LEU A 44 10.52 14.80 14.76
C LEU A 44 11.08 14.30 13.42
N GLU A 45 10.26 13.61 12.61
CA GLU A 45 10.60 13.08 11.29
C GLU A 45 11.87 12.21 11.28
N PHE A 46 12.17 11.53 12.38
CA PHE A 46 13.32 10.66 12.45
C PHE A 46 13.06 9.34 11.71
N PRO A 47 14.04 8.81 10.95
CA PRO A 47 13.91 7.51 10.31
C PRO A 47 13.85 6.42 11.39
N MET A 48 12.69 5.77 11.50
CA MET A 48 12.43 4.79 12.56
C MET A 48 13.09 3.43 12.29
N HIS A 49 13.31 3.11 11.02
CA HIS A 49 13.97 1.90 10.54
C HIS A 49 14.49 2.18 9.13
N LEU A 50 15.71 1.74 8.85
CA LEU A 50 16.23 1.66 7.50
C LEU A 50 15.81 0.28 6.96
N GLU A 51 14.74 0.24 6.18
CA GLU A 51 14.32 -1.00 5.50
C GLU A 51 15.19 -1.18 4.27
N TYR A 52 16.03 -2.21 4.31
CA TYR A 52 16.75 -2.67 3.14
C TYR A 52 16.31 -4.12 2.85
N PRO A 53 15.63 -4.37 1.71
CA PRO A 53 15.24 -3.43 0.66
C PRO A 53 14.04 -2.54 1.05
N SER A 54 13.79 -1.46 0.29
CA SER A 54 12.60 -0.64 0.50
C SER A 54 11.33 -1.48 0.32
N VAL A 55 10.32 -1.28 1.17
CA VAL A 55 9.01 -1.91 1.01
C VAL A 55 8.46 -1.59 -0.38
N TYR A 56 8.16 -2.64 -1.14
CA TYR A 56 7.58 -2.54 -2.48
C TYR A 56 6.11 -2.95 -2.40
N LEU A 57 5.22 -2.02 -2.75
CA LEU A 57 3.79 -2.30 -2.76
C LEU A 57 3.45 -3.15 -3.99
N LEU A 58 2.90 -4.34 -3.75
CA LEU A 58 2.43 -5.22 -4.82
C LEU A 58 1.04 -4.74 -5.28
N PRO A 59 0.81 -4.51 -6.58
CA PRO A 59 -0.49 -4.13 -7.11
C PRO A 59 -1.40 -5.38 -7.18
N VAL A 60 -1.91 -5.81 -6.03
CA VAL A 60 -2.86 -6.91 -5.92
C VAL A 60 -4.27 -6.37 -6.11
N HIS A 61 -5.02 -6.96 -7.04
CA HIS A 61 -6.41 -6.64 -7.31
C HIS A 61 -7.24 -7.93 -7.37
N LEU A 62 -8.56 -7.79 -7.24
CA LEU A 62 -9.48 -8.88 -7.54
C LEU A 62 -9.56 -9.11 -9.06
N ASP A 63 -10.13 -10.23 -9.45
CA ASP A 63 -10.32 -10.56 -10.86
C ASP A 63 -11.19 -9.49 -11.54
N ASN A 64 -10.68 -8.92 -12.64
CA ASN A 64 -11.29 -7.81 -13.39
C ASN A 64 -11.41 -6.47 -12.63
N GLU A 65 -10.75 -6.32 -11.48
CA GLU A 65 -10.67 -5.06 -10.72
C GLU A 65 -9.27 -4.42 -10.84
N GLN A 66 -8.61 -4.64 -11.97
CA GLN A 66 -7.33 -4.00 -12.25
C GLN A 66 -7.51 -2.48 -12.35
N ASN A 67 -6.65 -1.73 -11.65
CA ASN A 67 -6.68 -0.28 -11.70
C ASN A 67 -6.14 0.21 -13.05
N VAL A 68 -6.95 0.99 -13.77
CA VAL A 68 -6.61 1.62 -15.04
C VAL A 68 -6.77 3.13 -14.89
N THR A 69 -5.69 3.86 -15.10
CA THR A 69 -5.73 5.32 -15.13
C THR A 69 -6.02 5.79 -16.55
N PHE A 70 -7.00 6.68 -16.71
CA PHE A 70 -7.37 7.31 -17.98
C PHE A 70 -7.36 8.83 -17.82
N GLN A 71 -7.13 9.56 -18.91
CA GLN A 71 -7.16 11.02 -18.95
C GLN A 71 -8.39 11.53 -19.72
N GLU A 72 -8.70 12.81 -19.48
CA GLU A 72 -9.78 13.50 -20.19
C GLU A 72 -9.41 13.61 -21.68
N GLY A 73 -10.14 12.87 -22.53
CA GLY A 73 -9.87 12.77 -23.98
C GLY A 73 -9.45 11.39 -24.46
N ASP A 74 -9.19 10.43 -23.56
CA ASP A 74 -8.87 9.06 -23.95
C ASP A 74 -10.09 8.38 -24.60
N VAL A 75 -9.84 7.63 -25.69
CA VAL A 75 -10.88 6.87 -26.37
C VAL A 75 -11.24 5.65 -25.51
N ALA A 76 -12.53 5.42 -25.28
CA ALA A 76 -13.01 4.31 -24.44
C ALA A 76 -12.39 2.94 -24.82
N GLN A 77 -12.13 2.72 -26.11
CA GLN A 77 -11.48 1.51 -26.60
C GLN A 77 -10.02 1.37 -26.11
N GLN A 78 -9.26 2.47 -26.04
CA GLN A 78 -7.88 2.44 -25.52
C GLN A 78 -7.87 2.14 -24.01
N VAL A 79 -8.84 2.68 -23.27
CA VAL A 79 -9.00 2.39 -21.84
C VAL A 79 -9.33 0.91 -21.62
N LEU A 80 -10.19 0.34 -22.46
CA LEU A 80 -10.53 -1.08 -22.41
C LEU A 80 -9.34 -1.98 -22.75
N GLU A 81 -8.55 -1.62 -23.78
CA GLU A 81 -7.31 -2.32 -24.12
C GLU A 81 -6.29 -2.25 -22.99
N ALA A 82 -6.18 -1.10 -22.30
CA ALA A 82 -5.30 -0.96 -21.14
C ALA A 82 -5.75 -1.81 -19.95
N ALA A 83 -7.07 -1.99 -19.76
CA ALA A 83 -7.63 -2.88 -18.72
C ALA A 83 -7.34 -4.36 -18.95
N GLN A 84 -7.08 -4.76 -20.20
CA GLN A 84 -6.78 -6.14 -20.58
C GLN A 84 -5.29 -6.48 -20.52
N LYS A 85 -4.42 -5.47 -20.40
CA LYS A 85 -2.97 -5.69 -20.32
C LYS A 85 -2.58 -6.21 -18.94
N ASP A 86 -1.67 -7.18 -18.94
CA ASP A 86 -1.13 -7.71 -17.70
C ASP A 86 -0.40 -6.63 -16.90
N THR A 87 -0.60 -6.63 -15.58
CA THR A 87 0.26 -5.87 -14.67
C THR A 87 1.62 -6.55 -14.52
N GLN A 88 2.62 -5.82 -14.02
CA GLN A 88 3.91 -6.40 -13.64
C GLN A 88 3.75 -7.63 -12.73
N PHE A 89 2.79 -7.60 -11.82
CA PHE A 89 2.53 -8.70 -10.89
C PHE A 89 2.00 -9.94 -11.59
N MET A 90 1.08 -9.76 -12.52
CA MET A 90 0.56 -10.84 -13.36
C MET A 90 1.65 -11.41 -14.28
N GLY A 91 2.43 -10.53 -14.91
CA GLY A 91 3.59 -10.93 -15.72
C GLY A 91 4.60 -11.75 -14.94
N TRP A 92 4.89 -11.35 -13.69
CA TRP A 92 5.78 -12.10 -12.79
C TRP A 92 5.22 -13.49 -12.49
N PHE A 93 3.94 -13.63 -12.16
CA PHE A 93 3.34 -14.95 -11.94
C PHE A 93 3.38 -15.83 -13.19
N LYS A 94 3.07 -15.27 -14.37
CA LYS A 94 3.12 -16.02 -15.64
C LYS A 94 4.55 -16.49 -15.94
N ALA A 95 5.55 -15.64 -15.75
CA ALA A 95 6.96 -16.00 -15.93
C ALA A 95 7.42 -17.07 -14.93
N ASN A 96 6.90 -17.06 -13.70
CA ASN A 96 7.22 -18.08 -12.70
C ASN A 96 6.50 -19.42 -12.93
N ALA A 97 5.49 -19.46 -13.80
CA ALA A 97 4.78 -20.66 -14.21
C ALA A 97 5.28 -21.25 -15.55
N ASP A 98 5.90 -20.42 -16.41
CA ASP A 98 6.41 -20.84 -17.71
C ASP A 98 7.82 -21.45 -17.61
N ALA A 99 7.96 -22.71 -18.04
CA ALA A 99 9.23 -23.43 -18.05
C ALA A 99 10.34 -22.72 -18.84
N ALA A 100 10.01 -22.00 -19.93
CA ALA A 100 10.99 -21.25 -20.70
C ALA A 100 11.54 -20.06 -19.92
N CYS A 101 10.65 -19.31 -19.24
CA CYS A 101 11.02 -18.19 -18.39
C CYS A 101 11.77 -18.64 -17.13
N ILE A 102 11.40 -19.80 -16.55
CA ILE A 102 12.13 -20.41 -15.44
C ILE A 102 13.56 -20.76 -15.87
N ALA A 103 13.76 -21.34 -17.05
CA ALA A 103 15.09 -21.63 -17.59
C ALA A 103 15.91 -20.34 -17.85
N ALA A 104 15.24 -19.23 -18.19
CA ALA A 104 15.85 -17.91 -18.31
C ALA A 104 16.12 -17.22 -16.93
N GLY A 105 15.74 -17.86 -15.81
CA GLY A 105 16.06 -17.39 -14.47
C GLY A 105 14.93 -16.67 -13.73
N ALA A 106 13.67 -16.81 -14.16
CA ALA A 106 12.53 -16.14 -13.51
C ALA A 106 12.42 -16.43 -12.00
N HIS A 107 12.70 -17.67 -11.55
CA HIS A 107 12.67 -18.05 -10.13
C HIS A 107 13.78 -17.40 -9.28
N ALA A 108 14.89 -17.01 -9.91
CA ALA A 108 15.99 -16.33 -9.23
C ALA A 108 15.84 -14.80 -9.24
N CYS A 109 14.85 -14.28 -9.97
CA CYS A 109 14.61 -12.86 -10.13
C CYS A 109 13.75 -12.30 -9.00
N LEU A 110 14.25 -11.29 -8.30
CA LEU A 110 13.44 -10.52 -7.35
C LEU A 110 12.36 -9.73 -8.09
N TYR A 111 11.18 -9.59 -7.48
CA TYR A 111 10.06 -8.86 -8.08
C TYR A 111 10.43 -7.43 -8.51
N GLN A 112 11.29 -6.77 -7.74
CA GLN A 112 11.77 -5.40 -8.00
C GLN A 112 12.66 -5.31 -9.25
N ASP A 113 13.38 -6.38 -9.57
CA ASP A 113 14.29 -6.46 -10.72
C ASP A 113 13.62 -7.08 -11.95
N PHE A 114 12.39 -7.60 -11.80
CA PHE A 114 11.66 -8.26 -12.87
C PHE A 114 11.50 -7.40 -14.15
N PRO A 115 11.13 -6.10 -14.07
CA PRO A 115 11.01 -5.25 -15.25
C PRO A 115 12.32 -5.00 -16.00
N LYS A 116 13.46 -5.29 -15.38
CA LYS A 116 14.78 -5.14 -16.01
C LYS A 116 15.12 -6.36 -16.87
N LEU A 117 14.50 -7.51 -16.60
CA LEU A 117 14.88 -8.81 -17.19
C LEU A 117 13.78 -9.42 -18.06
N PHE A 118 12.51 -9.13 -17.77
CA PHE A 118 11.36 -9.75 -18.43
C PHE A 118 10.35 -8.71 -18.90
N VAL A 119 9.67 -9.03 -20.00
CA VAL A 119 8.56 -8.26 -20.58
C VAL A 119 7.30 -9.12 -20.50
N TRP A 120 6.15 -8.48 -20.31
CA TRP A 120 4.83 -9.08 -20.23
C TRP A 120 3.81 -8.32 -21.07
#